data_AF-A0A0S8ITK9-F1
#
_entry.id   AF-A0A0S8ITK9-F1
#
_cell.length_a   1.000
_cell.length_b   1.000
_cell.length_c   1.000
_cell.angle_alpha   90.00
_cell.angle_beta   90.00
_cell.angle_gamma   90.00
#
_symmetry.space_group_name_H-M   'P 1'
#
loop_
_entity.id
_entity.type
_entity.pdbx_description
1 polymer ?
#
loop_
_entity_poly.entity_id
_entity_poly.type
_entity_poly.pdbx_seq_one_letter_code
_entity_poly.pdbx_strand_id
1 'polypeptide(L)'
;MHGSLPTVQAGSDIAVYDVEAGKALLLPGASEQGVLELYPRWTPDGKSIVFCVAPDGLDSKRTHLSLHVIPYADGQGGKPMPIPGASNNGRSNYFPRFSPDGKWLSFVQSNGGAFIKSSSEVCLMSASLEGPARVLESNAPHAADSWYSWSSNSRWIVFTSKRDDGAFARLYFTHIDDGGHASEPVRLPIANEVRMSFNVPEFVAEVPTIDERALFDGLRVERQTTPVAWSNGGKHD
;
A
#
# COMPACT_ATOMS: atom_id res chain seq x y z
N MET A 1 -34.23 -29.15 11.77
CA MET A 1 -32.77 -29.02 11.51
C MET A 1 -32.57 -27.83 10.59
N HIS A 2 -32.26 -26.66 11.16
CA HIS A 2 -31.84 -25.52 10.35
C HIS A 2 -30.33 -25.59 10.22
N GLY A 3 -29.86 -26.05 9.06
CA GLY A 3 -28.44 -25.95 8.70
C GLY A 3 -28.13 -24.48 8.44
N SER A 4 -27.38 -23.86 9.34
CA SER A 4 -26.70 -22.61 9.07
C SER A 4 -25.69 -22.86 7.94
N LEU A 5 -25.84 -22.14 6.83
CA LEU A 5 -24.79 -22.04 5.82
C LEU A 5 -23.49 -21.58 6.53
N PRO A 6 -22.31 -22.13 6.19
CA PRO A 6 -21.07 -21.62 6.75
C PRO A 6 -20.94 -20.16 6.34
N THR A 7 -20.91 -19.27 7.33
CA THR A 7 -20.53 -17.88 7.13
C THR A 7 -19.10 -17.92 6.63
N VAL A 8 -18.88 -17.71 5.34
CA VAL A 8 -17.55 -17.39 4.83
C VAL A 8 -17.23 -16.03 5.43
N GLN A 9 -16.48 -16.01 6.52
CA GLN A 9 -15.86 -14.77 6.97
C GLN A 9 -14.96 -14.33 5.83
N ALA A 10 -15.17 -13.11 5.36
CA ALA A 10 -14.31 -12.53 4.35
C ALA A 10 -12.91 -12.43 4.95
N GLY A 11 -11.91 -12.65 4.11
CA GLY A 11 -10.52 -12.40 4.43
C GLY A 11 -9.89 -11.81 3.19
N SER A 12 -8.65 -11.38 3.30
CA SER A 12 -7.82 -11.14 2.13
C SER A 12 -6.52 -11.87 2.34
N ASP A 13 -6.00 -12.46 1.28
CA ASP A 13 -4.74 -13.17 1.32
C ASP A 13 -3.70 -12.42 0.47
N ILE A 14 -2.43 -12.57 0.83
CA ILE A 14 -1.31 -12.14 -0.02
C ILE A 14 -0.86 -13.34 -0.84
N ALA A 15 -0.88 -13.17 -2.16
CA ALA A 15 -0.30 -14.11 -3.11
C ALA A 15 0.93 -13.50 -3.80
N VAL A 16 1.92 -14.35 -4.09
CA VAL A 16 3.07 -14.03 -4.94
C VAL A 16 2.90 -14.75 -6.27
N TYR A 17 3.07 -14.00 -7.36
CA TYR A 17 3.05 -14.54 -8.71
C TYR A 17 4.49 -14.70 -9.23
N ASP A 18 4.88 -15.95 -9.46
CA ASP A 18 6.10 -16.31 -10.16
C ASP A 18 5.86 -16.17 -11.67
N VAL A 19 6.50 -15.16 -12.27
CA VAL A 19 6.35 -14.83 -13.68
C VAL A 19 6.98 -15.89 -14.58
N GLU A 20 8.11 -16.48 -14.18
CA GLU A 20 8.81 -17.49 -14.99
C GLU A 20 8.07 -18.82 -14.96
N ALA A 21 7.59 -19.23 -13.79
CA ALA A 21 6.81 -20.45 -13.63
C ALA A 21 5.34 -20.28 -14.06
N GLY A 22 4.85 -19.05 -14.18
CA GLY A 22 3.46 -18.73 -14.49
C GLY A 22 2.48 -19.16 -13.39
N LYS A 23 2.90 -19.11 -12.12
CA LYS A 23 2.14 -19.65 -10.97
C LYS A 23 1.93 -18.62 -9.88
N ALA A 24 0.75 -18.61 -9.29
CA ALA A 24 0.46 -17.85 -8.07
C ALA A 24 0.47 -18.79 -6.85
N LEU A 25 1.10 -18.34 -5.77
CA LEU A 25 1.17 -19.05 -4.49
C LEU A 25 0.72 -18.10 -3.38
N LEU A 26 -0.11 -18.60 -2.46
CA LEU A 26 -0.38 -17.87 -1.21
C LEU A 26 0.92 -17.80 -0.39
N LEU A 27 1.17 -16.65 0.23
CA LEU A 27 2.32 -16.44 1.10
C LEU A 27 2.01 -16.96 2.50
N PRO A 28 2.67 -18.04 2.97
CA PRO A 28 2.41 -18.56 4.30
C PRO A 28 2.68 -17.51 5.40
N GLY A 29 1.70 -17.35 6.31
CA GLY A 29 1.75 -16.32 7.35
C GLY A 29 1.18 -14.95 6.94
N ALA A 30 0.71 -14.83 5.70
CA ALA A 30 -0.04 -13.68 5.19
C ALA A 30 -1.27 -14.17 4.40
N SER A 31 -2.08 -15.00 5.05
CA SER A 31 -3.37 -15.52 4.57
C SER A 31 -4.25 -15.93 5.76
N GLU A 32 -4.25 -15.11 6.82
CA GLU A 32 -4.92 -15.46 8.08
C GLU A 32 -6.43 -15.18 8.04
N GLN A 33 -7.25 -16.16 8.48
CA GLN A 33 -8.70 -16.00 8.49
C GLN A 33 -9.15 -14.91 9.46
N GLY A 34 -10.14 -14.10 9.04
CA GLY A 34 -10.65 -13.00 9.86
C GLY A 34 -9.67 -11.82 9.98
N VAL A 35 -8.65 -11.78 9.12
CA VAL A 35 -7.67 -10.70 9.04
C VAL A 35 -7.72 -10.09 7.62
N LEU A 36 -7.66 -8.77 7.57
CA LEU A 36 -7.40 -8.00 6.37
C LEU A 36 -5.89 -7.79 6.25
N GLU A 37 -5.36 -8.13 5.08
CA GLU A 37 -3.95 -8.15 4.67
C GLU A 37 -3.86 -7.44 3.31
N LEU A 38 -3.60 -6.14 3.36
CA LEU A 38 -3.82 -5.23 2.24
C LEU A 38 -2.53 -4.52 1.82
N TYR A 39 -2.51 -4.05 0.58
CA TYR A 39 -1.45 -3.20 0.02
C TYR A 39 -0.02 -3.78 0.15
N PRO A 40 0.23 -5.05 -0.26
CA PRO A 40 1.56 -5.63 -0.17
C PRO A 40 2.57 -4.87 -1.04
N ARG A 41 3.80 -4.73 -0.53
CA ARG A 41 4.96 -4.16 -1.22
C ARG A 41 6.21 -4.94 -0.86
N TRP A 42 7.01 -5.28 -1.85
CA TRP A 42 8.36 -5.78 -1.61
C TRP A 42 9.22 -4.73 -0.92
N THR A 43 10.08 -5.17 0.01
CA THR A 43 11.21 -4.37 0.45
C THR A 43 12.17 -4.15 -0.71
N PRO A 44 12.95 -3.05 -0.73
CA PRO A 44 13.87 -2.75 -1.84
C PRO A 44 14.91 -3.84 -2.10
N ASP A 45 15.26 -4.62 -1.09
CA ASP A 45 16.19 -5.75 -1.19
C ASP A 45 15.53 -7.06 -1.66
N GLY A 46 14.21 -7.07 -1.85
CA GLY A 46 13.42 -8.23 -2.30
C GLY A 46 13.30 -9.36 -1.27
N LYS A 47 13.76 -9.18 -0.02
CA LYS A 47 13.80 -10.26 0.97
C LYS A 47 12.53 -10.41 1.79
N SER A 48 11.73 -9.35 1.86
CA SER A 48 10.54 -9.27 2.70
C SER A 48 9.41 -8.54 2.00
N ILE A 49 8.21 -8.66 2.54
CA ILE A 49 7.01 -7.98 2.08
C ILE A 49 6.44 -7.16 3.23
N VAL A 50 6.20 -5.88 2.99
CA VAL A 50 5.46 -4.97 3.89
C VAL A 50 4.00 -4.92 3.46
N PHE A 51 3.09 -4.97 4.41
CA PHE A 51 1.65 -4.95 4.15
C PHE A 51 0.87 -4.42 5.35
N CYS A 52 -0.40 -4.10 5.13
CA CYS A 52 -1.29 -3.59 6.15
C CYS A 52 -2.11 -4.72 6.76
N VAL A 53 -2.18 -4.77 8.08
CA VAL A 53 -2.95 -5.77 8.85
C VAL A 53 -4.05 -5.09 9.65
N ALA A 54 -5.25 -5.65 9.64
CA ALA A 54 -6.36 -5.27 10.52
C ALA A 54 -7.33 -6.45 10.74
N PRO A 55 -8.10 -6.47 11.85
CA PRO A 55 -9.20 -7.45 11.98
C PRO A 55 -10.27 -7.23 10.90
N ASP A 56 -10.76 -8.31 10.30
CA ASP A 56 -11.92 -8.26 9.39
C ASP A 56 -13.25 -8.11 10.16
N GLY A 57 -14.30 -7.71 9.44
CA GLY A 57 -15.67 -7.63 9.96
C GLY A 57 -15.96 -6.37 10.78
N LEU A 58 -15.00 -5.44 10.87
CA LEU A 58 -15.17 -4.14 11.51
C LEU A 58 -15.65 -3.08 10.52
N ASP A 59 -16.43 -2.11 11.01
CA ASP A 59 -16.73 -0.91 10.24
C ASP A 59 -15.42 -0.19 9.87
N SER A 60 -15.31 0.27 8.61
CA SER A 60 -14.11 0.93 8.10
C SER A 60 -13.66 2.15 8.94
N LYS A 61 -14.56 2.82 9.64
CA LYS A 61 -14.23 3.95 10.53
C LYS A 61 -13.60 3.49 11.85
N ARG A 62 -13.89 2.27 12.28
CA ARG A 62 -13.36 1.64 13.50
C ARG A 62 -12.14 0.77 13.25
N THR A 63 -11.84 0.49 11.99
CA THR A 63 -10.69 -0.32 11.58
C THR A 63 -9.41 0.52 11.68
N HIS A 64 -8.40 0.02 12.39
CA HIS A 64 -7.06 0.61 12.41
C HIS A 64 -6.08 -0.34 11.74
N LEU A 65 -5.59 0.05 10.57
CA LEU A 65 -4.57 -0.73 9.87
C LEU A 65 -3.21 -0.49 10.50
N SER A 66 -2.42 -1.56 10.63
CA SER A 66 -1.05 -1.53 11.15
C SER A 66 -0.10 -2.13 10.11
N LEU A 67 1.03 -1.48 9.87
CA LEU A 67 2.02 -1.95 8.89
C LEU A 67 2.88 -3.06 9.48
N HIS A 68 2.80 -4.25 8.90
CA HIS A 68 3.63 -5.40 9.26
C HIS A 68 4.62 -5.72 8.15
N VAL A 69 5.69 -6.42 8.51
CA VAL A 69 6.67 -6.99 7.59
C VAL A 69 6.76 -8.50 7.81
N ILE A 70 6.82 -9.26 6.72
CA ILE A 70 7.01 -10.71 6.72
C ILE A 70 8.20 -11.08 5.81
N PRO A 71 9.09 -11.99 6.22
CA PRO A 71 10.11 -12.51 5.32
C PRO A 71 9.44 -13.27 4.16
N TYR A 72 9.97 -13.12 2.94
CA TYR A 72 9.51 -13.94 1.82
C TYR A 72 10.06 -15.37 1.91
N ALA A 73 11.34 -15.50 2.28
CA ALA A 73 12.02 -16.78 2.49
C ALA A 73 11.80 -17.80 1.35
N ASP A 74 12.00 -17.35 0.10
CA ASP A 74 11.79 -18.13 -1.11
C ASP A 74 10.37 -18.75 -1.19
N GLY A 75 9.37 -17.98 -0.77
CA GLY A 75 7.97 -18.39 -0.76
C GLY A 75 7.53 -19.18 0.47
N GLN A 76 8.45 -19.50 1.39
CA GLN A 76 8.09 -20.16 2.66
C GLN A 76 7.39 -19.20 3.64
N GLY A 77 7.51 -17.89 3.42
CA GLY A 77 6.91 -16.88 4.28
C GLY A 77 7.49 -16.88 5.68
N GLY A 78 6.67 -16.62 6.69
CA GLY A 78 7.10 -16.61 8.09
C GLY A 78 6.05 -16.04 9.02
N LYS A 79 6.50 -15.46 10.14
CA LYS A 79 5.60 -14.74 11.05
C LYS A 79 5.64 -13.24 10.73
N PRO A 80 4.50 -12.59 10.46
CA PRO A 80 4.45 -11.15 10.27
C PRO A 80 4.75 -10.43 11.59
N MET A 81 5.56 -9.37 11.50
CA MET A 81 5.99 -8.58 12.65
C MET A 81 5.56 -7.11 12.47
N PRO A 82 5.05 -6.45 13.51
CA PRO A 82 4.65 -5.04 13.41
C PRO A 82 5.88 -4.16 13.19
N ILE A 83 5.78 -3.21 12.25
CA ILE A 83 6.81 -2.20 12.01
C ILE A 83 6.73 -1.11 13.08
N PRO A 84 7.78 -0.88 13.89
CA PRO A 84 7.81 0.20 14.87
C PRO A 84 7.54 1.56 14.24
N GLY A 85 6.78 2.42 14.92
CA GLY A 85 6.40 3.75 14.41
C GLY A 85 5.24 3.76 13.39
N ALA A 86 4.93 2.61 12.77
CA ALA A 86 3.90 2.46 11.76
C ALA A 86 2.81 1.41 12.12
N SER A 87 2.84 0.92 13.36
CA SER A 87 1.92 -0.05 13.93
C SER A 87 1.57 0.28 15.37
N ASN A 88 0.37 -0.13 15.82
CA ASN A 88 -0.07 -0.06 17.22
C ASN A 88 0.06 1.34 17.87
N ASN A 89 -0.07 2.40 17.07
CA ASN A 89 0.12 3.79 17.49
C ASN A 89 -1.21 4.55 17.69
N GLY A 90 -2.34 3.81 17.78
CA GLY A 90 -3.68 4.39 17.90
C GLY A 90 -4.18 5.09 16.63
N ARG A 91 -3.49 4.92 15.50
CA ARG A 91 -3.82 5.46 14.19
C ARG A 91 -3.96 4.32 13.19
N SER A 92 -4.61 4.59 12.07
CA SER A 92 -4.62 3.70 10.92
C SER A 92 -3.49 4.09 9.97
N ASN A 93 -2.60 3.15 9.66
CA ASN A 93 -1.43 3.33 8.82
C ASN A 93 -1.56 2.42 7.59
N TYR A 94 -1.56 2.98 6.38
CA TYR A 94 -1.90 2.26 5.15
C TYR A 94 -1.18 2.80 3.92
N PHE A 95 -1.29 2.08 2.80
CA PHE A 95 -0.71 2.46 1.51
C PHE A 95 0.81 2.69 1.56
N PRO A 96 1.60 1.68 1.98
CA PRO A 96 3.05 1.77 2.01
C PRO A 96 3.63 1.89 0.59
N ARG A 97 4.70 2.65 0.44
CA ARG A 97 5.56 2.66 -0.76
C ARG A 97 6.98 2.99 -0.35
N PHE A 98 7.95 2.27 -0.91
CA PHE A 98 9.36 2.61 -0.79
C PHE A 98 9.75 3.68 -1.81
N SER A 99 10.70 4.54 -1.46
CA SER A 99 11.39 5.38 -2.44
C SER A 99 12.18 4.47 -3.42
N PRO A 100 12.30 4.85 -4.71
CA PRO A 100 13.04 4.03 -5.69
C PRO A 100 14.51 3.78 -5.33
N ASP A 101 15.16 4.70 -4.59
CA ASP A 101 16.52 4.54 -4.09
C ASP A 101 16.61 3.65 -2.82
N GLY A 102 15.47 3.16 -2.33
CA GLY A 102 15.38 2.24 -1.21
C GLY A 102 15.74 2.85 0.14
N LYS A 103 15.79 4.17 0.29
CA LYS A 103 16.15 4.85 1.56
C LYS A 103 14.96 5.08 2.48
N TRP A 104 13.77 5.25 1.92
CA TRP A 104 12.60 5.68 2.67
C TRP A 104 11.41 4.73 2.48
N LEU A 105 10.66 4.52 3.55
CA LEU A 105 9.29 4.01 3.49
C LEU A 105 8.34 5.18 3.78
N SER A 106 7.48 5.46 2.81
CA SER A 106 6.32 6.33 2.98
C SER A 106 5.06 5.53 3.22
N PHE A 107 4.08 6.13 3.90
CA PHE A 107 2.73 5.58 4.10
C PHE A 107 1.74 6.70 4.46
N VAL A 108 0.45 6.42 4.45
CA VAL A 108 -0.59 7.34 4.92
C VAL A 108 -1.00 6.97 6.33
N GLN A 109 -1.09 7.96 7.22
CA GLN A 109 -1.66 7.82 8.54
C GLN A 109 -3.01 8.55 8.63
N SER A 110 -3.98 8.02 9.39
CA SER A 110 -5.26 8.70 9.65
C SER A 110 -5.91 8.25 10.96
N ASN A 111 -7.03 8.88 11.34
CA ASN A 111 -7.82 8.50 12.52
C ASN A 111 -8.52 7.11 12.40
N GLY A 112 -8.60 6.53 11.20
CA GLY A 112 -9.22 5.22 11.00
C GLY A 112 -9.48 4.87 9.54
N GLY A 113 -9.45 3.58 9.23
CA GLY A 113 -9.65 3.02 7.89
C GLY A 113 -8.53 3.36 6.91
N ALA A 114 -8.75 3.04 5.64
CA ALA A 114 -7.83 3.32 4.53
C ALA A 114 -8.43 4.28 3.48
N PHE A 115 -9.56 4.93 3.77
CA PHE A 115 -10.18 5.91 2.87
C PHE A 115 -9.62 7.30 3.09
N ILE A 116 -9.69 8.15 2.06
CA ILE A 116 -9.35 9.58 2.15
C ILE A 116 -10.21 10.23 3.23
N LYS A 117 -9.58 10.82 4.24
CA LYS A 117 -10.23 11.57 5.32
C LYS A 117 -9.49 12.87 5.53
N SER A 118 -10.14 13.89 6.07
CA SER A 118 -9.46 15.14 6.43
C SER A 118 -8.24 14.90 7.32
N SER A 119 -8.26 13.89 8.18
CA SER A 119 -7.12 13.48 9.01
C SER A 119 -6.02 12.70 8.28
N SER A 120 -6.11 12.47 6.97
CA SER A 120 -5.07 11.74 6.23
C SER A 120 -3.83 12.60 6.10
N GLU A 121 -2.69 12.00 6.47
CA GLU A 121 -1.36 12.62 6.46
C GLU A 121 -0.38 11.65 5.81
N VAL A 122 0.51 12.14 4.94
CA VAL A 122 1.64 11.36 4.41
C VAL A 122 2.75 11.35 5.45
N CYS A 123 3.23 10.16 5.82
CA CYS A 123 4.33 9.93 6.75
C CYS A 123 5.55 9.36 6.03
N LEU A 124 6.72 9.56 6.63
CA LEU A 124 8.00 9.02 6.18
C LEU A 124 8.77 8.38 7.33
N MET A 125 9.45 7.27 7.04
CA MET A 125 10.41 6.61 7.93
C MET A 125 11.55 5.96 7.13
N SER A 126 12.59 5.48 7.82
CA SER A 126 13.68 4.73 7.20
C SER A 126 13.18 3.45 6.52
N ALA A 127 13.70 3.13 5.34
CA ALA A 127 13.41 1.86 4.66
C ALA A 127 13.99 0.63 5.37
N SER A 128 14.89 0.82 6.35
CA SER A 128 15.28 -0.26 7.27
C SER A 128 14.13 -0.72 8.18
N LEU A 129 12.99 -0.02 8.17
CA LEU A 129 11.81 -0.29 9.00
C LEU A 129 12.07 -0.12 10.50
N GLU A 130 13.17 0.54 10.85
CA GLU A 130 13.58 0.85 12.20
C GLU A 130 13.40 2.34 12.49
N GLY A 131 13.17 2.66 13.78
CA GLY A 131 13.03 4.03 14.25
C GLY A 131 11.62 4.62 14.06
N PRO A 132 11.45 5.90 14.39
CA PRO A 132 10.16 6.56 14.33
C PRO A 132 9.78 6.94 12.90
N ALA A 133 8.47 6.92 12.62
CA ALA A 133 7.92 7.64 11.50
C ALA A 133 7.63 9.10 11.89
N ARG A 134 7.65 9.99 10.90
CA ARG A 134 7.25 11.39 11.05
C ARG A 134 6.26 11.78 9.96
N VAL A 135 5.39 12.73 10.28
CA VAL A 135 4.54 13.39 9.28
C VAL A 135 5.46 14.19 8.35
N LEU A 136 5.21 14.11 7.04
CA LEU A 136 5.96 14.84 6.04
C LEU A 136 5.65 16.35 6.15
N GLU A 137 6.66 17.20 6.03
CA GLU A 137 6.56 18.64 6.29
C GLU A 137 5.59 19.34 5.32
N SER A 138 5.38 18.78 4.13
CA SER A 138 4.47 19.30 3.12
C SER A 138 2.98 19.06 3.40
N ASN A 139 2.63 18.34 4.47
CA ASN A 139 1.22 18.09 4.80
C ASN A 139 0.53 19.39 5.25
N ALA A 140 -0.73 19.55 4.85
CA ALA A 140 -1.60 20.61 5.32
C ALA A 140 -2.63 20.06 6.33
N PRO A 141 -2.93 20.79 7.43
CA PRO A 141 -3.92 20.37 8.41
C PRO A 141 -5.29 20.16 7.78
N HIS A 142 -5.93 19.03 8.09
CA HIS A 142 -7.28 18.69 7.66
C HIS A 142 -7.49 18.64 6.13
N ALA A 143 -6.41 18.57 5.35
CA ALA A 143 -6.45 18.64 3.90
C ALA A 143 -6.62 17.29 3.20
N ALA A 144 -6.69 16.20 3.95
CA ALA A 144 -6.77 14.85 3.40
C ALA A 144 -5.59 14.48 2.49
N ASP A 145 -4.38 14.86 2.92
CA ASP A 145 -3.16 14.62 2.18
C ASP A 145 -2.86 13.12 2.15
N SER A 146 -2.98 12.56 0.96
CA SER A 146 -3.00 11.12 0.75
C SER A 146 -2.69 10.81 -0.71
N TRP A 147 -2.67 9.52 -1.05
CA TRP A 147 -2.45 9.03 -2.41
C TRP A 147 -1.26 9.71 -3.08
N TYR A 148 -0.09 9.22 -2.73
CA TYR A 148 1.16 9.75 -3.21
C TYR A 148 1.90 8.74 -4.08
N SER A 149 2.82 9.23 -4.90
CA SER A 149 3.77 8.42 -5.65
C SER A 149 5.11 9.14 -5.75
N TRP A 150 6.19 8.36 -5.72
CA TRP A 150 7.55 8.85 -5.83
C TRP A 150 7.94 9.02 -7.29
N SER A 151 8.66 10.08 -7.61
CA SER A 151 9.41 10.16 -8.86
C SER A 151 10.48 9.08 -8.92
N SER A 152 10.79 8.58 -10.12
CA SER A 152 11.84 7.56 -10.36
C SER A 152 13.22 7.93 -9.81
N ASN A 153 13.55 9.22 -9.68
CA ASN A 153 14.83 9.68 -9.14
C ASN A 153 14.84 9.84 -7.60
N SER A 154 13.76 9.50 -6.91
CA SER A 154 13.60 9.62 -5.44
C SER A 154 13.71 11.03 -4.87
N ARG A 155 13.61 12.09 -5.69
CA ARG A 155 13.71 13.48 -5.22
C ARG A 155 12.38 14.21 -5.15
N TRP A 156 11.29 13.60 -5.60
CA TRP A 156 9.98 14.22 -5.59
C TRP A 156 8.89 13.24 -5.18
N ILE A 157 7.90 13.77 -4.48
CA ILE A 157 6.63 13.11 -4.22
C ILE A 157 5.54 13.95 -4.86
N VAL A 158 4.71 13.32 -5.70
CA VAL A 158 3.39 13.86 -6.06
C VAL A 158 2.37 13.27 -5.10
N PHE A 159 1.44 14.08 -4.61
CA PHE A 159 0.37 13.62 -3.73
C PHE A 159 -0.92 14.40 -3.97
N THR A 160 -2.03 13.85 -3.50
CA THR A 160 -3.34 14.50 -3.60
C THR A 160 -3.66 15.26 -2.32
N SER A 161 -4.27 16.44 -2.46
CA SER A 161 -4.65 17.28 -1.33
C SER A 161 -5.93 18.06 -1.62
N LYS A 162 -6.78 18.20 -0.61
CA LYS A 162 -7.98 19.06 -0.62
C LYS A 162 -7.74 20.41 0.07
N ARG A 163 -6.48 20.81 0.25
CA ARG A 163 -6.11 22.05 0.98
C ARG A 163 -6.66 23.36 0.41
N ASP A 164 -7.06 23.39 -0.87
CA ASP A 164 -7.59 24.59 -1.50
C ASP A 164 -9.05 24.88 -1.11
N ASP A 165 -9.98 23.98 -1.46
CA ASP A 165 -11.43 24.19 -1.30
C ASP A 165 -12.14 23.10 -0.47
N GLY A 166 -11.41 22.08 0.00
CA GLY A 166 -11.98 20.95 0.74
C GLY A 166 -12.85 20.00 -0.09
N ALA A 167 -13.17 20.32 -1.34
CA ALA A 167 -14.10 19.57 -2.17
C ALA A 167 -13.36 18.55 -3.05
N PHE A 168 -12.46 19.05 -3.90
CA PHE A 168 -11.75 18.24 -4.90
C PHE A 168 -10.28 18.07 -4.53
N ALA A 169 -9.80 16.83 -4.56
CA ALA A 169 -8.38 16.55 -4.36
C ALA A 169 -7.60 16.94 -5.61
N ARG A 170 -6.60 17.82 -5.44
CA ARG A 170 -5.71 18.33 -6.48
C ARG A 170 -4.31 17.76 -6.28
N LEU A 171 -3.49 17.79 -7.33
CA LEU A 171 -2.12 17.29 -7.28
C LEU A 171 -1.16 18.38 -6.78
N TYR A 172 -0.28 17.99 -5.85
CA TYR A 172 0.82 18.80 -5.33
C TYR A 172 2.13 18.02 -5.41
N PHE A 173 3.22 18.74 -5.60
CA PHE A 173 4.57 18.21 -5.64
C PHE A 173 5.37 18.77 -4.47
N THR A 174 6.15 17.93 -3.82
CA THR A 174 7.20 18.36 -2.89
C THR A 174 8.52 17.71 -3.27
N HIS A 175 9.62 18.45 -3.10
CA HIS A 175 10.96 17.91 -3.23
C HIS A 175 11.38 17.26 -1.92
N ILE A 176 12.03 16.09 -2.00
CA ILE A 176 12.61 15.37 -0.88
C ILE A 176 14.13 15.47 -0.94
N ASP A 177 14.74 16.02 0.11
CA ASP A 177 16.20 16.08 0.23
C ASP A 177 16.83 14.74 0.65
N ASP A 178 18.15 14.70 0.75
CA ASP A 178 18.88 13.48 1.11
C ASP A 178 18.61 13.00 2.55
N GLY A 179 18.10 13.89 3.42
CA GLY A 179 17.63 13.59 4.79
C GLY A 179 16.15 13.23 4.86
N GLY A 180 15.46 13.18 3.71
CA GLY A 180 14.05 12.86 3.61
C GLY A 180 13.12 14.04 3.89
N HIS A 181 13.63 15.25 4.11
CA HIS A 181 12.80 16.41 4.43
C HIS A 181 12.10 16.94 3.18
N ALA A 182 10.82 17.25 3.35
CA ALA A 182 10.01 17.82 2.28
C ALA A 182 10.17 19.35 2.21
N SER A 183 10.24 19.87 0.99
CA SER A 183 10.05 21.29 0.72
C SER A 183 8.56 21.68 0.84
N GLU A 184 8.30 22.98 0.87
CA GLU A 184 6.94 23.49 0.63
C GLU A 184 6.37 22.92 -0.67
N PRO A 185 5.11 22.47 -0.68
CA PRO A 185 4.53 21.82 -1.84
C PRO A 185 3.99 22.83 -2.86
N VAL A 186 4.20 22.50 -4.13
CA VAL A 186 3.73 23.29 -5.27
C VAL A 186 2.56 22.57 -5.92
N ARG A 187 1.44 23.29 -6.10
CA ARG A 187 0.27 22.76 -6.82
C ARG A 187 0.60 22.54 -8.29
N LEU A 188 0.19 21.40 -8.85
CA LEU A 188 0.23 21.20 -10.30
C LEU A 188 -0.80 22.10 -10.99
N PRO A 189 -0.39 23.02 -11.87
CA PRO A 189 -1.34 23.83 -12.61
C PRO A 189 -2.08 22.95 -13.63
N ILE A 190 -3.40 23.06 -13.65
CA ILE A 190 -4.28 22.42 -14.62
C ILE A 190 -5.02 23.54 -15.34
N ALA A 191 -5.01 23.52 -16.67
CA ALA A 191 -5.52 24.62 -17.50
C ALA A 191 -7.01 24.89 -17.28
N ASN A 192 -7.79 23.86 -16.97
CA ASN A 192 -9.23 23.93 -16.79
C ASN A 192 -9.62 23.85 -15.31
N GLU A 193 -10.83 24.33 -15.01
CA GLU A 193 -11.44 24.15 -13.70
C GLU A 193 -11.52 22.66 -13.33
N VAL A 194 -11.00 22.33 -12.14
CA VAL A 194 -11.02 20.95 -11.62
C VAL A 194 -12.36 20.69 -10.95
N ARG A 195 -13.21 19.88 -11.59
CA ARG A 195 -14.52 19.44 -11.08
C ARG A 195 -14.55 17.97 -10.64
N MET A 196 -13.39 17.36 -10.51
CA MET A 196 -13.19 15.95 -10.15
C MET A 196 -11.96 15.84 -9.24
N SER A 197 -11.91 14.78 -8.41
CA SER A 197 -10.72 14.50 -7.59
C SER A 197 -9.74 13.63 -8.35
N PHE A 198 -8.45 13.97 -8.25
CA PHE A 198 -7.38 13.03 -8.61
C PHE A 198 -7.23 12.01 -7.48
N ASN A 199 -7.13 10.72 -7.84
CA ASN A 199 -6.92 9.62 -6.91
C ASN A 199 -5.74 8.79 -7.39
N VAL A 200 -4.84 8.42 -6.48
CA VAL A 200 -3.69 7.53 -6.73
C VAL A 200 -2.89 7.96 -7.98
N PRO A 201 -2.23 9.13 -7.95
CA PRO A 201 -1.34 9.54 -9.02
C PRO A 201 -0.17 8.55 -9.13
N GLU A 202 0.33 8.34 -10.34
CA GLU A 202 1.58 7.61 -10.57
C GLU A 202 2.59 8.53 -11.26
N PHE A 203 3.77 8.67 -10.66
CA PHE A 203 4.82 9.57 -11.15
C PHE A 203 5.85 8.82 -11.97
N VAL A 204 5.44 8.41 -13.17
CA VAL A 204 6.28 7.65 -14.09
C VAL A 204 7.15 8.56 -14.95
N ALA A 205 8.36 8.11 -15.26
CA ALA A 205 9.30 8.86 -16.11
C ALA A 205 8.92 8.81 -17.59
N GLU A 206 8.25 7.74 -18.01
CA GLU A 206 7.85 7.50 -19.38
C GLU A 206 6.36 7.16 -19.43
N VAL A 207 5.70 7.54 -20.51
CA VAL A 207 4.33 7.12 -20.78
C VAL A 207 4.37 5.62 -21.11
N PRO A 208 3.55 4.77 -20.45
CA PRO A 208 3.46 3.36 -20.80
C PRO A 208 3.20 3.19 -22.30
N THR A 209 4.00 2.34 -22.96
CA THR A 209 3.83 2.02 -24.38
C THR A 209 2.70 1.03 -24.65
N ILE A 210 2.10 0.49 -23.58
CA ILE A 210 0.99 -0.46 -23.65
C ILE A 210 -0.31 0.31 -23.73
N ASP A 211 -1.12 0.00 -24.76
CA ASP A 211 -2.48 0.52 -24.87
C ASP A 211 -3.33 0.04 -23.67
N GLU A 212 -4.05 0.97 -23.03
CA GLU A 212 -4.83 0.69 -21.81
C GLU A 212 -5.84 -0.44 -22.02
N ARG A 213 -6.46 -0.49 -23.19
CA ARG A 213 -7.45 -1.53 -23.52
C ARG A 213 -6.76 -2.87 -23.74
N ALA A 214 -5.61 -2.88 -24.41
CA ALA A 214 -4.79 -4.09 -24.53
C ALA A 214 -4.32 -4.61 -23.16
N LEU A 215 -3.94 -3.72 -22.22
CA LEU A 215 -3.57 -4.11 -20.86
C LEU A 215 -4.77 -4.73 -20.10
N PHE A 216 -5.94 -4.10 -20.19
CA PHE A 216 -7.16 -4.61 -19.56
C PHE A 216 -7.54 -5.99 -20.12
N ASP A 217 -7.55 -6.16 -21.43
CA ASP A 217 -7.89 -7.44 -22.07
C ASP A 217 -6.87 -8.54 -21.73
N GLY A 218 -5.59 -8.19 -21.56
CA GLY A 218 -4.54 -9.13 -21.14
C GLY A 218 -4.60 -9.53 -19.66
N LEU A 219 -5.05 -8.64 -18.78
CA LEU A 219 -5.16 -8.86 -17.33
C LEU A 219 -6.54 -9.36 -16.88
N ARG A 220 -7.55 -9.31 -17.73
CA ARG A 220 -8.90 -9.80 -17.43
C ARG A 220 -8.86 -11.33 -17.29
N VAL A 221 -8.55 -11.80 -16.09
CA VAL A 221 -8.64 -13.22 -15.71
C VAL A 221 -10.13 -13.57 -15.58
N GLU A 222 -10.78 -13.91 -16.68
CA GLU A 222 -12.11 -14.54 -16.65
C GLU A 222 -12.05 -16.05 -16.43
N ARG A 223 -10.86 -16.62 -16.29
CA ARG A 223 -10.70 -18.04 -16.01
C ARG A 223 -10.92 -18.29 -14.54
N GLN A 224 -11.80 -19.25 -14.25
CA GLN A 224 -11.99 -19.80 -12.91
C GLN A 224 -10.63 -20.28 -12.38
N THR A 225 -10.23 -19.82 -11.20
CA THR A 225 -8.99 -20.26 -10.56
C THR A 225 -9.10 -21.76 -10.25
N THR A 226 -8.13 -22.54 -10.73
CA THR A 226 -8.06 -23.98 -10.41
C THR A 226 -7.15 -24.13 -9.19
N PRO A 227 -7.61 -24.74 -8.07
CA PRO A 227 -6.75 -25.03 -6.94
C PRO A 227 -5.61 -25.95 -7.37
N VAL A 228 -4.36 -25.55 -7.12
CA VAL A 228 -3.20 -26.43 -7.31
C VAL A 228 -2.95 -27.15 -5.99
N ALA A 229 -3.11 -28.47 -5.96
CA ALA A 229 -2.80 -29.28 -4.79
C ALA A 229 -1.29 -29.29 -4.55
N TRP A 230 -0.89 -29.09 -3.30
CA TRP A 230 0.50 -29.15 -2.86
C TRP A 230 1.02 -30.59 -2.99
N SER A 231 2.06 -30.81 -3.79
CA SER A 231 2.89 -32.00 -3.63
C SER A 231 3.90 -31.72 -2.52
N ASN A 232 3.64 -32.22 -1.32
CA ASN A 232 4.65 -32.26 -0.27
C ASN A 232 5.82 -33.10 -0.77
N GLY A 233 6.89 -32.43 -1.20
CA GLY A 233 8.15 -33.09 -1.55
C GLY A 233 8.73 -33.75 -0.30
N GLY A 234 8.79 -35.08 -0.36
CA GLY A 234 9.72 -35.98 0.33
C GLY A 234 10.15 -35.62 1.76
N LYS A 235 9.70 -36.44 2.72
CA LYS A 235 10.51 -36.77 3.89
C LYS A 235 11.90 -37.21 3.42
N HIS A 236 12.94 -36.54 3.89
CA HIS A 236 14.25 -37.15 4.00
C HIS A 236 14.33 -37.82 5.37
N ASP A 237 14.52 -39.14 5.33
CA ASP A 237 14.82 -40.01 6.47
C ASP A 237 16.15 -39.62 7.15
#